data_AF-A0A1L9GSV3-F1
#
_entry.id   AF-A0A1L9GSV3-F1
#
_cell.length_a   1.000
_cell.length_b   1.000
_cell.length_c   1.000
_cell.angle_alpha   90.00
_cell.angle_beta   90.00
_cell.angle_gamma   90.00
#
_symmetry.space_group_name_H-M   'P 1'
#
loop_
_entity.id
_entity.type
_entity.pdbx_description
1 polymer ?
#
loop_
_entity_poly.entity_id
_entity_poly.type
_entity_poly.pdbx_seq_one_letter_code
_entity_poly.pdbx_strand_id
1 'polypeptide(L)'
;MEMGGITVPPPSRNKPDRPDWRGMVPDENESDVMGQLAVWQMAESMSKDEMREKGISLRSYFRAQEIRRHLASAVNRFFRFGSTGRREDILKAVCAGMVDHLYKGSYGGYANGEGVNRELGMASLVRGAEWLVGKPFDLQIKTRRGEMTLKLIEMASKVDPMWLTEIAPHLVEQKTGLSPHYNAEKDTVVSTTQVCFNGQVVKEEVVADGEHLEAAMVFARWLASHSALTNPPAHAAGIALDGILRSNTERQERACQLNRRSGEDTFKVYSQDEMFEWFATALSGARRISEVTRPEVLALPTLDENKVAEVLFNQPGTISVLGANIAVEYADGYGRSRANPRVRLAGELSGENCWQELPDQGIRLPGGRTVEVAVPFGYSATISDTDIPRLKERVREHLNREQWEQWYKPDLTIPSPSAKGSEIPFITTVYGQCVVTGDPLRAFGTVRYRTGYYNSGWEAVWYRDKAEAEKARAEATRNLEEIQVEAMRKRELEAARAEAETVRKAFGDLFLSDNWKDLDPELRRKVEDWRYSYLPSSTDQLRTDKADTEALIARVEAEFLQIERNRRGTVDLSKVDLSSLFGGDARVRRQ
;
A
#
# COMPACT_ATOMS: atom_id res chain seq x y z
N MET A 1 28.80 -12.60 37.52
CA MET A 1 28.01 -12.00 38.62
C MET A 1 27.72 -10.56 38.22
N GLU A 2 26.60 -10.34 37.55
CA GLU A 2 26.21 -9.03 37.05
C GLU A 2 25.69 -8.19 38.20
N MET A 3 26.42 -7.12 38.56
CA MET A 3 25.90 -6.10 39.45
C MET A 3 24.93 -5.24 38.65
N GLY A 4 23.63 -5.52 38.77
CA GLY A 4 22.58 -4.57 38.43
C GLY A 4 22.53 -3.42 39.44
N GLY A 5 21.70 -2.40 39.17
CA GLY A 5 21.49 -1.26 40.07
C GLY A 5 21.01 -1.62 41.48
N ILE A 6 20.91 -0.63 42.36
CA ILE A 6 20.38 -0.83 43.73
C ILE A 6 18.86 -1.03 43.74
N THR A 7 18.19 -0.76 42.62
CA THR A 7 16.75 -0.87 42.47
C THR A 7 16.33 -2.20 41.85
N VAL A 8 15.10 -2.63 42.15
CA VAL A 8 14.50 -3.80 41.52
C VAL A 8 14.07 -3.46 40.08
N PRO A 9 14.03 -4.45 39.16
CA PRO A 9 13.51 -4.20 37.83
C PRO A 9 12.08 -3.65 37.91
N PRO A 10 11.72 -2.66 37.08
CA PRO A 10 10.40 -2.00 37.15
C PRO A 10 9.24 -2.99 36.87
N PRO A 11 7.99 -2.56 37.12
CA PRO A 11 6.80 -3.27 36.67
C PRO A 11 6.94 -3.75 35.23
N SER A 12 6.57 -5.01 35.01
CA SER A 12 6.49 -5.60 33.67
C SER A 12 5.15 -6.27 33.49
N ARG A 13 4.79 -6.60 32.24
CA ARG A 13 3.52 -7.30 31.95
C ARG A 13 3.32 -8.57 32.78
N ASN A 14 4.40 -9.27 33.12
CA ASN A 14 4.34 -10.52 33.89
C ASN A 14 4.35 -10.29 35.41
N LYS A 15 4.72 -9.10 35.87
CA LYS A 15 4.82 -8.72 37.29
C LYS A 15 4.43 -7.23 37.44
N PRO A 16 3.14 -6.88 37.25
CA PRO A 16 2.68 -5.50 37.30
C PRO A 16 2.77 -4.90 38.70
N ASP A 17 2.67 -5.72 39.75
CA ASP A 17 2.64 -5.28 41.16
C ASP A 17 4.04 -4.96 41.73
N ARG A 18 5.08 -4.93 40.88
CA ARG A 18 6.41 -4.55 41.36
C ARG A 18 6.44 -3.06 41.69
N PRO A 19 7.08 -2.66 42.79
CA PRO A 19 7.35 -1.26 43.05
C PRO A 19 8.13 -0.60 41.90
N ASP A 20 7.72 0.60 41.50
CA ASP A 20 8.42 1.40 40.50
C ASP A 20 9.25 2.51 41.16
N TRP A 21 10.53 2.25 41.33
CA TRP A 21 11.48 3.20 41.90
C TRP A 21 11.61 4.49 41.08
N ARG A 22 11.27 4.46 39.78
CA ARG A 22 11.38 5.63 38.89
C ARG A 22 10.47 6.77 39.34
N GLY A 23 9.39 6.46 40.06
CA GLY A 23 8.54 7.46 40.71
C GLY A 23 9.24 8.29 41.78
N MET A 24 10.42 7.87 42.25
CA MET A 24 11.24 8.66 43.20
C MET A 24 12.05 9.76 42.51
N VAL A 25 12.29 9.64 41.20
CA VAL A 25 13.15 10.56 40.43
C VAL A 25 12.44 11.04 39.17
N PRO A 26 11.26 11.69 39.31
CA PRO A 26 10.43 12.05 38.16
C PRO A 26 11.11 13.02 37.18
N ASP A 27 12.04 13.83 37.69
CA ASP A 27 12.75 14.86 36.92
C ASP A 27 14.00 14.31 36.19
N GLU A 28 14.40 13.06 36.45
CA GLU A 28 15.57 12.46 35.82
C GLU A 28 15.15 11.61 34.61
N ASN A 29 15.56 12.07 33.43
CA ASN A 29 15.28 11.40 32.15
C ASN A 29 16.51 11.35 31.22
N GLU A 30 17.69 11.72 31.71
CA GLU A 30 18.91 11.79 30.89
C GLU A 30 19.99 10.81 31.34
N SER A 31 19.99 10.37 32.60
CA SER A 31 21.00 9.44 33.11
C SER A 31 20.48 8.46 34.16
N ASP A 32 20.62 7.17 33.87
CA ASP A 32 20.39 6.09 34.81
C ASP A 32 21.34 6.18 36.01
N VAL A 33 22.59 6.59 35.78
CA VAL A 33 23.60 6.74 36.84
C VAL A 33 23.17 7.83 37.82
N MET A 34 22.71 8.97 37.31
CA MET A 34 22.21 10.06 38.14
C MET A 34 20.92 9.67 38.88
N GLY A 35 20.02 8.94 38.22
CA GLY A 35 18.83 8.40 38.86
C GLY A 35 19.17 7.43 40.00
N GLN A 36 20.11 6.52 39.80
CA GLN A 36 20.59 5.60 40.85
C GLN A 36 21.28 6.35 42.00
N LEU A 37 22.03 7.42 41.70
CA LEU A 37 22.65 8.28 42.72
C LEU A 37 21.59 9.01 43.56
N ALA A 38 20.55 9.54 42.93
CA ALA A 38 19.45 10.20 43.64
C ALA A 38 18.66 9.21 44.51
N VAL A 39 18.32 8.02 43.99
CA VAL A 39 17.69 6.96 44.78
C VAL A 39 18.58 6.54 45.95
N TRP A 40 19.89 6.42 45.73
CA TRP A 40 20.86 6.13 46.78
C TRP A 40 20.78 7.15 47.92
N GLN A 41 20.82 8.44 47.58
CA GLN A 41 20.78 9.53 48.56
C GLN A 41 19.46 9.53 49.36
N MET A 42 18.33 9.30 48.70
CA MET A 42 17.03 9.18 49.38
C MET A 42 17.01 7.98 50.33
N ALA A 43 17.52 6.84 49.87
CA ALA A 43 17.57 5.60 50.64
C ALA A 43 18.34 5.74 51.97
N GLU A 44 19.36 6.61 52.05
CA GLU A 44 20.12 6.82 53.28
C GLU A 44 19.25 7.26 54.47
N SER A 45 18.11 7.91 54.21
CA SER A 45 17.16 8.37 55.22
C SER A 45 15.96 7.43 55.45
N MET A 46 15.81 6.37 54.65
CA MET A 46 14.63 5.50 54.66
C MET A 46 14.75 4.32 55.61
N SER A 47 13.60 3.85 56.10
CA SER A 47 13.54 2.57 56.82
C SER A 47 13.68 1.38 55.85
N LYS A 48 14.04 0.19 56.36
CA LYS A 48 14.19 -1.02 55.52
C LYS A 48 12.89 -1.43 54.83
N ASP A 49 11.75 -1.19 55.47
CA ASP A 49 10.44 -1.54 54.90
C ASP A 49 10.00 -0.53 53.85
N GLU A 50 10.25 0.75 54.09
CA GLU A 50 10.04 1.82 53.09
C GLU A 50 10.91 1.61 51.85
N MET A 51 12.18 1.23 52.01
CA MET A 51 13.06 0.87 50.88
C MET A 51 12.44 -0.23 50.01
N ARG A 52 11.87 -1.28 50.63
CA ARG A 52 11.22 -2.37 49.89
C ARG A 52 9.97 -1.89 49.16
N GLU A 53 9.14 -1.09 49.83
CA GLU A 53 7.92 -0.51 49.27
C GLU A 53 8.21 0.39 48.07
N LYS A 54 9.33 1.12 48.09
CA LYS A 54 9.79 1.98 46.98
C LYS A 54 10.60 1.24 45.91
N GLY A 55 10.79 -0.07 46.02
CA GLY A 55 11.48 -0.87 45.00
C GLY A 55 13.01 -0.86 45.08
N ILE A 56 13.57 -0.61 46.26
CA ILE A 56 15.00 -0.68 46.51
C ILE A 56 15.35 -2.09 47.00
N SER A 57 16.30 -2.74 46.33
CA SER A 57 16.81 -4.05 46.73
C SER A 57 17.75 -3.89 47.92
N LEU A 58 17.31 -4.26 49.14
CA LEU A 58 18.15 -4.18 50.35
C LEU A 58 19.50 -4.88 50.15
N ARG A 59 19.51 -6.06 49.53
CA ARG A 59 20.74 -6.81 49.25
C ARG A 59 21.68 -6.03 48.34
N SER A 60 21.17 -5.44 47.27
CA SER A 60 21.97 -4.67 46.31
C SER A 60 22.47 -3.37 46.94
N TYR A 61 21.62 -2.67 47.69
CA TYR A 61 21.95 -1.43 48.38
C TYR A 61 23.09 -1.61 49.39
N PHE A 62 22.98 -2.56 50.33
CA PHE A 62 24.05 -2.77 51.33
C PHE A 62 25.35 -3.28 50.69
N ARG A 63 25.26 -4.08 49.62
CA ARG A 63 26.44 -4.49 48.85
C ARG A 63 27.12 -3.30 48.17
N ALA A 64 26.35 -2.41 47.54
CA ALA A 64 26.88 -1.19 46.95
C ALA A 64 27.51 -0.28 48.02
N GLN A 65 26.94 -0.22 49.24
CA GLN A 65 27.51 0.50 50.38
C GLN A 65 28.90 -0.03 50.75
N GLU A 66 29.02 -1.36 50.86
CA GLU A 66 30.27 -2.03 51.18
C GLU A 66 31.33 -1.79 50.10
N ILE A 67 30.96 -1.98 48.82
CA ILE A 67 31.86 -1.73 47.68
C ILE A 67 32.35 -0.27 47.68
N ARG A 68 31.45 0.70 47.88
CA ARG A 68 31.81 2.12 47.93
C ARG A 68 32.77 2.41 49.08
N ARG A 69 32.59 1.80 50.27
CA ARG A 69 33.53 1.93 51.41
C ARG A 69 34.88 1.32 51.09
N HIS A 70 34.91 0.14 50.46
CA HIS A 70 36.17 -0.51 50.07
C HIS A 70 36.92 0.29 49.01
N LEU A 71 36.22 0.79 47.98
CA LEU A 71 36.81 1.67 46.97
C LEU A 71 37.32 2.97 47.59
N ALA A 72 36.55 3.60 48.45
CA ALA A 72 36.98 4.79 49.18
C ALA A 72 38.26 4.54 49.98
N SER A 73 38.33 3.44 50.74
CA SER A 73 39.52 3.06 51.52
C SER A 73 40.74 2.77 50.64
N ALA A 74 40.53 2.10 49.50
CA ALA A 74 41.60 1.78 48.55
C ALA A 74 42.16 3.04 47.86
N VAL A 75 41.27 3.92 47.39
CA VAL A 75 41.63 5.13 46.63
C VAL A 75 42.21 6.22 47.52
N ASN A 76 41.70 6.36 48.76
CA ASN A 76 42.17 7.39 49.72
C ASN A 76 43.66 7.28 50.07
N ARG A 77 44.29 6.12 49.83
CA ARG A 77 45.74 5.92 50.02
C ARG A 77 46.57 6.69 49.00
N PHE A 78 46.01 6.92 47.81
CA PHE A 78 46.72 7.49 46.66
C PHE A 78 46.20 8.88 46.29
N PHE A 79 44.90 9.14 46.48
CA PHE A 79 44.26 10.36 46.05
C PHE A 79 43.37 10.93 47.16
N ARG A 80 43.36 12.26 47.29
CA ARG A 80 42.29 12.94 48.00
C ARG A 80 41.13 13.12 47.01
N PHE A 81 39.98 12.52 47.30
CA PHE A 81 38.81 12.68 46.46
C PHE A 81 37.71 13.43 47.19
N GLY A 82 36.97 14.24 46.44
CA GLY A 82 35.78 14.97 46.87
C GLY A 82 34.83 15.09 45.68
N SER A 83 33.54 15.30 45.94
CA SER A 83 32.58 15.57 44.87
C SER A 83 32.59 17.06 44.57
N THR A 84 32.67 17.42 43.29
CA THR A 84 32.41 18.81 42.85
C THR A 84 30.92 19.16 42.94
N GLY A 85 30.04 18.15 43.08
CA GLY A 85 28.59 18.29 43.04
C GLY A 85 28.04 18.66 41.66
N ARG A 86 28.90 18.90 40.66
CA ARG A 86 28.49 19.27 39.31
C ARG A 86 28.11 18.02 38.52
N ARG A 87 26.89 18.01 38.01
CA ARG A 87 26.35 16.93 37.18
C ARG A 87 27.26 16.59 36.00
N GLU A 88 27.73 17.61 35.30
CA GLU A 88 28.58 17.44 34.11
C GLU A 88 29.89 16.71 34.43
N ASP A 89 30.59 17.08 35.51
CA ASP A 89 31.85 16.43 35.91
C ASP A 89 31.64 14.94 36.21
N ILE A 90 30.52 14.59 36.86
CA ILE A 90 30.15 13.20 37.16
C ILE A 90 29.92 12.45 35.84
N LEU A 91 29.15 13.03 34.92
CA LEU A 91 28.87 12.40 33.63
C LEU A 91 30.14 12.26 32.78
N LYS A 92 31.03 13.27 32.74
CA LYS A 92 32.34 13.16 32.06
C LYS A 92 33.19 12.04 32.64
N ALA A 93 33.22 11.88 33.98
CA ALA A 93 33.92 10.76 34.62
C ALA A 93 33.30 9.40 34.26
N VAL A 94 31.96 9.32 34.17
CA VAL A 94 31.23 8.13 33.71
C VAL A 94 31.56 7.81 32.24
N CYS A 95 31.60 8.84 31.37
CA CYS A 95 32.01 8.71 29.97
C CYS A 95 33.44 8.17 29.86
N ALA A 96 34.37 8.69 30.67
CA ALA A 96 35.76 8.25 30.68
C ALA A 96 35.92 6.76 31.03
N GLY A 97 35.05 6.22 31.89
CA GLY A 97 35.02 4.79 32.20
C GLY A 97 34.32 3.91 31.16
N MET A 98 33.61 4.51 30.20
CA MET A 98 32.78 3.83 29.19
C MET A 98 33.05 4.34 27.76
N VAL A 99 34.28 4.78 27.48
CA VAL A 99 34.66 5.36 26.17
C VAL A 99 34.43 4.40 25.00
N ASP A 100 34.61 3.09 25.21
CA ASP A 100 34.37 2.06 24.20
C ASP A 100 32.87 1.74 23.99
N HIS A 101 32.00 2.32 24.83
CA HIS A 101 30.57 2.07 24.84
C HIS A 101 29.77 3.34 24.57
N LEU A 102 30.28 4.18 23.68
CA LEU A 102 29.51 5.24 23.04
C LEU A 102 28.53 4.62 22.03
N TYR A 103 27.29 5.07 22.08
CA TYR A 103 26.26 4.68 21.13
C TYR A 103 25.56 5.90 20.54
N LYS A 104 25.31 5.84 19.23
CA LYS A 104 24.50 6.79 18.47
C LYS A 104 23.10 6.23 18.26
N GLY A 105 22.08 7.02 18.56
CA GLY A 105 20.69 6.70 18.28
C GLY A 105 20.45 6.56 16.77
N SER A 106 19.77 5.51 16.37
CA SER A 106 19.29 5.26 15.01
C SER A 106 17.83 4.78 15.06
N TYR A 107 17.20 4.58 13.90
CA TYR A 107 15.80 4.16 13.86
C TYR A 107 15.63 2.77 14.50
N GLY A 108 15.10 2.74 15.73
CA GLY A 108 14.79 1.52 16.47
C GLY A 108 15.89 1.00 17.41
N GLY A 109 17.02 1.72 17.58
CA GLY A 109 18.08 1.27 18.47
C GLY A 109 19.28 2.21 18.54
N TYR A 110 20.38 1.70 19.07
CA TYR A 110 21.60 2.44 19.35
C TYR A 110 22.81 1.65 18.84
N ALA A 111 23.66 2.28 18.04
CA ALA A 111 24.80 1.64 17.39
C ALA A 111 26.13 2.16 17.96
N ASN A 112 27.06 1.27 18.29
CA ASN A 112 28.44 1.66 18.64
C ASN A 112 29.34 1.74 17.38
N GLY A 113 30.61 2.15 17.57
CA GLY A 113 31.60 2.23 16.49
C GLY A 113 31.89 0.91 15.77
N GLU A 114 31.58 -0.22 16.41
CA GLU A 114 31.70 -1.56 15.83
C GLU A 114 30.49 -1.97 14.97
N GLY A 115 29.48 -1.09 14.85
CA GLY A 115 28.25 -1.36 14.11
C GLY A 115 27.28 -2.32 14.81
N VAL A 116 27.49 -2.61 16.11
CA VAL A 116 26.59 -3.46 16.88
C VAL A 116 25.40 -2.65 17.36
N ASN A 117 24.23 -2.96 16.80
CA ASN A 117 22.96 -2.39 17.26
C ASN A 117 22.52 -3.03 18.58
N ARG A 118 22.13 -2.17 19.53
CA ARG A 118 21.60 -2.52 20.84
C ARG A 118 20.34 -1.70 21.13
N GLU A 119 19.44 -2.27 21.92
CA GLU A 119 18.24 -1.58 22.38
C GLU A 119 18.46 -1.01 23.77
N LEU A 120 17.82 0.11 24.09
CA LEU A 120 17.85 0.63 25.44
C LEU A 120 17.01 -0.26 26.36
N GLY A 121 17.56 -0.68 27.50
CA GLY A 121 16.82 -1.50 28.45
C GLY A 121 15.55 -0.81 28.93
N MET A 122 14.44 -1.55 29.06
CA MET A 122 13.15 -0.99 29.53
C MET A 122 13.22 -0.35 30.93
N ALA A 123 14.26 -0.68 31.70
CA ALA A 123 14.52 -0.13 33.02
C ALA A 123 15.21 1.24 32.99
N SER A 124 15.72 1.66 31.82
CA SER A 124 16.40 2.94 31.67
C SER A 124 15.41 4.11 31.82
N LEU A 125 15.88 5.15 32.50
CA LEU A 125 15.28 6.48 32.59
C LEU A 125 15.54 7.29 31.32
N VAL A 126 16.59 6.98 30.56
CA VAL A 126 17.00 7.77 29.40
C VAL A 126 15.94 7.76 28.31
N ARG A 127 15.54 8.94 27.84
CA ARG A 127 14.59 9.11 26.73
C ARG A 127 15.18 10.02 25.65
N GLY A 128 15.00 9.63 24.39
CA GLY A 128 15.30 10.48 23.23
C GLY A 128 16.75 10.98 23.14
N ALA A 129 17.72 10.21 23.64
CA ALA A 129 19.12 10.59 23.54
C ALA A 129 19.63 10.34 22.11
N GLU A 130 20.26 11.34 21.50
CA GLU A 130 20.98 11.14 20.24
C GLU A 130 22.28 10.37 20.47
N TRP A 131 22.98 10.72 21.55
CA TRP A 131 24.21 10.07 21.98
C TRP A 131 24.11 9.66 23.44
N LEU A 132 24.53 8.44 23.72
CA LEU A 132 24.61 7.94 25.09
C LEU A 132 25.83 7.06 25.28
N VAL A 133 26.30 6.98 26.51
CA VAL A 133 27.20 5.91 26.97
C VAL A 133 26.40 4.96 27.84
N GLY A 134 26.72 3.68 27.80
CA GLY A 134 26.06 2.70 28.65
C GLY A 134 26.76 1.36 28.65
N LYS A 135 26.40 0.51 29.58
CA LYS A 135 26.98 -0.82 29.72
C LYS A 135 26.31 -1.79 28.74
N PRO A 136 27.06 -2.48 27.87
CA PRO A 136 26.49 -3.55 27.04
C PRO A 136 26.00 -4.70 27.91
N PHE A 137 24.78 -5.17 27.67
CA PHE A 137 24.18 -6.29 28.36
C PHE A 137 23.47 -7.22 27.38
N ASP A 138 23.77 -8.52 27.43
CA ASP A 138 23.19 -9.50 26.52
C ASP A 138 22.26 -10.44 27.29
N LEU A 139 20.96 -10.32 27.05
CA LEU A 139 19.94 -11.11 27.74
C LEU A 139 19.46 -12.27 26.86
N GLN A 140 19.82 -13.49 27.23
CA GLN A 140 19.33 -14.70 26.56
C GLN A 140 17.91 -15.05 27.05
N ILE A 141 16.96 -15.10 26.12
CA ILE A 141 15.57 -15.47 26.37
C ILE A 141 15.18 -16.69 25.54
N LYS A 142 14.38 -17.58 26.15
CA LYS A 142 13.76 -18.70 25.43
C LYS A 142 12.46 -18.24 24.82
N THR A 143 12.40 -18.17 23.49
CA THR A 143 11.18 -17.87 22.73
C THR A 143 10.56 -19.15 22.17
N ARG A 144 9.31 -19.09 21.69
CA ARG A 144 8.68 -20.22 20.97
C ARG A 144 9.47 -20.69 19.74
N ARG A 145 10.38 -19.87 19.21
CA ARG A 145 11.22 -20.16 18.03
C ARG A 145 12.65 -20.58 18.38
N GLY A 146 13.00 -20.68 19.66
CA GLY A 146 14.35 -21.01 20.13
C GLY A 146 14.94 -19.95 21.05
N GLU A 147 16.23 -20.11 21.37
CA GLU A 147 17.00 -19.14 22.16
C GLU A 147 17.27 -17.88 21.33
N MET A 148 16.98 -16.72 21.90
CA MET A 148 17.23 -15.40 21.30
C MET A 148 18.01 -14.56 22.30
N THR A 149 19.06 -13.87 21.84
CA THR A 149 19.81 -12.92 22.66
C THR A 149 19.34 -11.50 22.36
N LEU A 150 18.73 -10.85 23.34
CA LEU A 150 18.43 -9.42 23.30
C LEU A 150 19.71 -8.66 23.65
N LYS A 151 20.22 -7.83 22.73
CA LYS A 151 21.38 -6.97 22.97
C LYS A 151 20.88 -5.65 23.52
N LEU A 152 21.05 -5.45 24.81
CA LEU A 152 20.56 -4.30 25.55
C LEU A 152 21.71 -3.36 25.95
N ILE A 153 21.34 -2.13 26.28
CA ILE A 153 22.17 -1.13 26.95
C ILE A 153 21.56 -0.87 28.33
N GLU A 154 22.36 -1.07 29.37
CA GLU A 154 22.00 -0.77 30.76
C GLU A 154 22.81 0.41 31.30
N MET A 155 22.33 1.06 32.35
CA MET A 155 23.02 2.19 32.99
C MET A 155 23.37 3.31 32.00
N ALA A 156 22.44 3.60 31.08
CA ALA A 156 22.66 4.57 30.03
C ALA A 156 22.71 5.99 30.60
N SER A 157 23.56 6.83 30.03
CA SER A 157 23.62 8.26 30.30
C SER A 157 23.77 9.00 28.99
N LYS A 158 22.94 10.03 28.78
CA LYS A 158 23.05 10.95 27.65
C LYS A 158 24.34 11.75 27.77
N VAL A 159 25.03 11.95 26.66
CA VAL A 159 26.34 12.61 26.61
C VAL A 159 26.41 13.57 25.43
N ASP A 160 27.21 14.62 25.58
CA ASP A 160 27.73 15.35 24.43
C ASP A 160 28.95 14.58 23.90
N PRO A 161 28.93 14.08 22.66
CA PRO A 161 30.05 13.32 22.12
C PRO A 161 31.33 14.17 22.00
N MET A 162 31.25 15.50 22.01
CA MET A 162 32.44 16.36 22.06
C MET A 162 33.22 16.22 23.36
N TRP A 163 32.59 15.84 24.47
CA TRP A 163 33.31 15.53 25.72
C TRP A 163 34.33 14.41 25.53
N LEU A 164 34.05 13.45 24.65
CA LEU A 164 34.96 12.34 24.38
C LEU A 164 36.22 12.78 23.66
N THR A 165 36.15 13.87 22.89
CA THR A 165 37.34 14.46 22.24
C THR A 165 38.31 15.05 23.27
N GLU A 166 37.79 15.56 24.39
CA GLU A 166 38.59 16.04 25.52
C GLU A 166 39.13 14.88 26.37
N ILE A 167 38.27 13.88 26.64
CA ILE A 167 38.54 12.77 27.57
C ILE A 167 39.52 11.76 26.98
N ALA A 168 39.37 11.41 25.70
CA ALA A 168 40.16 10.39 25.02
C ALA A 168 40.61 10.87 23.63
N PRO A 169 41.48 11.90 23.55
CA PRO A 169 41.92 12.49 22.28
C PRO A 169 42.65 11.50 21.36
N HIS A 170 43.24 10.44 21.93
CA HIS A 170 43.92 9.38 21.19
C HIS A 170 42.98 8.49 20.36
N LEU A 171 41.65 8.55 20.60
CA LEU A 171 40.62 7.83 19.83
C LEU A 171 39.91 8.73 18.80
N VAL A 172 40.35 10.00 18.69
CA VAL A 172 39.78 10.98 17.76
C VAL A 172 40.53 10.93 16.44
N GLU A 173 39.77 10.84 15.34
CA GLU A 173 40.28 11.00 13.97
C GLU A 173 39.61 12.23 13.36
N GLN A 174 40.40 13.20 12.88
CA GLN A 174 39.87 14.37 12.19
C GLN A 174 40.12 14.25 10.69
N LYS A 175 39.05 14.32 9.89
CA LYS A 175 39.09 14.30 8.43
C LYS A 175 38.68 15.66 7.90
N THR A 176 39.57 16.32 7.15
CA THR A 176 39.34 17.64 6.55
C THR A 176 39.26 17.51 5.02
N GLY A 177 38.76 18.55 4.34
CA GLY A 177 38.72 18.57 2.88
C GLY A 177 37.68 17.63 2.25
N LEU A 178 36.70 17.15 3.01
CA LEU A 178 35.69 16.23 2.49
C LEU A 178 34.63 16.99 1.69
N SER A 179 34.15 16.40 0.58
CA SER A 179 33.03 16.91 -0.22
C SER A 179 33.12 18.41 -0.54
N PRO A 180 34.21 18.87 -1.16
CA PRO A 180 34.38 20.29 -1.46
C PRO A 180 33.28 20.76 -2.41
N HIS A 181 32.64 21.88 -2.07
CA HIS A 181 31.65 22.53 -2.93
C HIS A 181 31.83 24.04 -2.86
N TYR A 182 31.42 24.73 -3.92
CA TYR A 182 31.56 26.17 -3.99
C TYR A 182 30.36 26.86 -3.34
N ASN A 183 30.61 27.81 -2.43
CA ASN A 183 29.59 28.63 -1.79
C ASN A 183 29.61 30.03 -2.41
N ALA A 184 28.56 30.35 -3.17
CA ALA A 184 28.45 31.61 -3.90
C ALA A 184 28.24 32.82 -2.99
N GLU A 185 27.57 32.67 -1.83
CA GLU A 185 27.37 33.77 -0.88
C GLU A 185 28.69 34.23 -0.25
N LYS A 186 29.61 33.28 -0.03
CA LYS A 186 30.92 33.54 0.56
C LYS A 186 32.04 33.71 -0.48
N ASP A 187 31.72 33.56 -1.76
CA ASP A 187 32.68 33.55 -2.88
C ASP A 187 33.93 32.68 -2.61
N THR A 188 33.71 31.47 -2.08
CA THR A 188 34.80 30.55 -1.73
C THR A 188 34.35 29.10 -1.79
N VAL A 189 35.31 28.21 -2.05
CA VAL A 189 35.10 26.78 -1.80
C VAL A 189 35.01 26.55 -0.29
N VAL A 190 34.06 25.70 0.08
CA VAL A 190 33.88 25.19 1.44
C VAL A 190 34.06 23.67 1.40
N SER A 191 34.64 23.12 2.45
CA SER A 191 34.82 21.69 2.61
C SER A 191 34.28 21.25 3.97
N THR A 192 33.86 20.00 4.05
CA THR A 192 33.37 19.41 5.28
C THR A 192 34.54 18.88 6.09
N THR A 193 34.61 19.28 7.36
CA THR A 193 35.47 18.69 8.37
C THR A 193 34.65 17.79 9.27
N GLN A 194 35.02 16.51 9.33
CA GLN A 194 34.41 15.52 10.21
C GLN A 194 35.37 15.19 11.34
N VAL A 195 34.86 15.26 12.58
CA VAL A 195 35.53 14.72 13.76
C VAL A 195 34.88 13.37 14.04
N CYS A 196 35.68 12.32 13.99
CA CYS A 196 35.27 10.97 14.27
C CYS A 196 35.83 10.53 15.63
N PHE A 197 35.03 9.82 16.41
CA PHE A 197 35.45 9.16 17.64
C PHE A 197 35.15 7.67 17.50
N ASN A 198 36.16 6.81 17.64
CA ASN A 198 36.03 5.37 17.49
C ASN A 198 35.28 4.96 16.19
N GLY A 199 35.64 5.59 15.07
CA GLY A 199 35.01 5.37 13.76
C GLY A 199 33.63 6.00 13.55
N GLN A 200 33.02 6.63 14.56
CA GLN A 200 31.73 7.30 14.45
C GLN A 200 31.90 8.81 14.27
N VAL A 201 31.18 9.42 13.32
CA VAL A 201 31.17 10.89 13.15
C VAL A 201 30.42 11.53 14.31
N VAL A 202 31.15 12.27 15.15
CA VAL A 202 30.62 12.96 16.34
C VAL A 202 30.34 14.44 16.09
N LYS A 203 31.09 15.07 15.18
CA LYS A 203 30.86 16.44 14.74
C LYS A 203 31.15 16.56 13.26
N GLU A 204 30.29 17.26 12.56
CA GLU A 204 30.43 17.60 11.16
C GLU A 204 30.25 19.11 11.01
N GLU A 205 31.22 19.78 10.41
CA GLU A 205 31.20 21.23 10.23
C GLU A 205 31.69 21.59 8.83
N VAL A 206 30.98 22.51 8.18
CA VAL A 206 31.37 23.03 6.86
C VAL A 206 32.23 24.27 7.07
N VAL A 207 33.49 24.20 6.65
CA VAL A 207 34.50 25.25 6.83
C VAL A 207 34.89 25.86 5.49
N ALA A 208 35.28 27.14 5.49
CA ALA A 208 35.81 27.78 4.30
C ALA A 208 37.21 27.24 3.98
N ASP A 209 37.41 26.84 2.74
CA ASP A 209 38.61 26.13 2.26
C ASP A 209 38.96 26.58 0.83
N GLY A 210 39.23 27.88 0.69
CA GLY A 210 39.55 28.48 -0.62
C GLY A 210 40.88 28.01 -1.22
N GLU A 211 41.75 27.40 -0.41
CA GLU A 211 43.03 26.82 -0.83
C GLU A 211 42.94 25.31 -1.10
N HIS A 212 41.73 24.74 -1.11
CA HIS A 212 41.54 23.32 -1.42
C HIS A 212 42.16 22.96 -2.77
N LEU A 213 42.80 21.79 -2.87
CA LEU A 213 43.49 21.35 -4.09
C LEU A 213 42.56 21.30 -5.31
N GLU A 214 41.29 20.96 -5.08
CA GLU A 214 40.25 20.89 -6.12
C GLU A 214 39.47 22.20 -6.30
N ALA A 215 39.84 23.31 -5.63
CA ALA A 215 39.00 24.50 -5.55
C ALA A 215 38.64 25.08 -6.92
N ALA A 216 39.62 25.16 -7.83
CA ALA A 216 39.41 25.64 -9.20
C ALA A 216 38.44 24.74 -9.99
N MET A 217 38.55 23.41 -9.84
CA MET A 217 37.65 22.46 -10.51
C MET A 217 36.24 22.53 -9.94
N VAL A 218 36.11 22.62 -8.62
CA VAL A 218 34.82 22.77 -7.94
C VAL A 218 34.12 24.06 -8.37
N PHE A 219 34.86 25.16 -8.48
CA PHE A 219 34.34 26.43 -8.97
C PHE A 219 33.90 26.35 -10.45
N ALA A 220 34.71 25.77 -11.33
CA ALA A 220 34.35 25.56 -12.73
C ALA A 220 33.08 24.69 -12.89
N ARG A 221 32.97 23.63 -12.07
CA ARG A 221 31.80 22.74 -12.07
C ARG A 221 30.56 23.46 -11.56
N TRP A 222 30.71 24.30 -10.53
CA TRP A 222 29.63 25.15 -10.04
C TRP A 222 29.12 26.09 -11.15
N LEU A 223 30.01 26.77 -11.88
CA LEU A 223 29.63 27.62 -13.03
C LEU A 223 28.90 26.83 -14.13
N ALA A 224 29.37 25.62 -14.46
CA ALA A 224 28.73 24.75 -15.44
C ALA A 224 27.31 24.34 -15.02
N SER A 225 27.13 24.01 -13.74
CA SER A 225 25.80 23.69 -13.19
C SER A 225 24.85 24.90 -13.15
N HIS A 226 25.37 26.08 -12.82
CA HIS A 226 24.57 27.32 -12.75
C HIS A 226 24.15 27.81 -14.14
N SER A 227 24.96 27.57 -15.17
CA SER A 227 24.61 27.90 -16.56
C SER A 227 23.44 27.07 -17.11
N ALA A 228 23.16 25.91 -16.49
CA ALA A 228 22.04 25.06 -16.87
C ALA A 228 20.72 25.44 -16.18
N LEU A 229 20.74 26.32 -15.17
CA LEU A 229 19.54 26.73 -14.45
C LEU A 229 18.88 27.93 -15.16
N THR A 230 17.58 27.81 -15.42
CA THR A 230 16.77 28.84 -16.09
C THR A 230 16.57 30.12 -15.27
N ASN A 231 16.95 30.14 -14.00
CA ASN A 231 16.84 31.31 -13.11
C ASN A 231 18.03 31.34 -12.13
N PRO A 232 19.16 31.97 -12.47
CA PRO A 232 20.26 32.13 -11.53
C PRO A 232 19.81 33.05 -10.36
N PRO A 233 20.18 32.73 -9.10
CA PRO A 233 19.86 33.58 -7.96
C PRO A 233 20.51 34.96 -8.11
N ALA A 234 19.72 36.03 -7.95
CA ALA A 234 20.07 37.42 -8.28
C ALA A 234 21.21 38.07 -7.47
N HIS A 235 21.95 37.31 -6.67
CA HIS A 235 22.86 37.84 -5.65
C HIS A 235 24.30 37.32 -5.71
N ALA A 236 24.66 36.49 -6.71
CA ALA A 236 25.90 35.70 -6.62
C ALA A 236 27.08 36.16 -7.48
N ALA A 237 26.90 36.86 -8.61
CA ALA A 237 28.03 37.24 -9.45
C ALA A 237 28.07 38.74 -9.77
N GLY A 238 29.28 39.25 -10.05
CA GLY A 238 29.42 40.58 -10.62
C GLY A 238 28.59 40.68 -11.91
N ILE A 239 27.94 41.82 -12.12
CA ILE A 239 26.97 42.08 -13.21
C ILE A 239 27.45 41.57 -14.58
N ALA A 240 28.76 41.64 -14.84
CA ALA A 240 29.38 41.18 -16.09
C ALA A 240 29.36 39.64 -16.26
N LEU A 241 29.65 38.88 -15.20
CA LEU A 241 29.69 37.42 -15.26
C LEU A 241 28.28 36.84 -15.43
N ASP A 242 27.31 37.35 -14.68
CA ASP A 242 25.89 36.95 -14.81
C ASP A 242 25.35 37.19 -16.22
N GLY A 243 25.72 38.31 -16.86
CA GLY A 243 25.32 38.61 -18.23
C GLY A 243 25.84 37.57 -19.24
N ILE A 244 27.06 37.08 -19.05
CA ILE A 244 27.68 36.08 -19.93
C ILE A 244 27.07 34.70 -19.72
N LEU A 245 26.86 34.28 -18.46
CA LEU A 245 26.23 33.00 -18.16
C LEU A 245 24.79 32.96 -18.72
N ARG A 246 24.02 34.05 -18.53
CA ARG A 246 22.67 34.17 -19.11
C ARG A 246 22.71 34.12 -20.64
N SER A 247 23.64 34.83 -21.28
CA SER A 247 23.81 34.80 -22.73
C SER A 247 24.17 33.39 -23.24
N ASN A 248 24.94 32.63 -22.47
CA ASN A 248 25.25 31.23 -22.78
C ASN A 248 24.01 30.35 -22.65
N THR A 249 23.21 30.50 -21.60
CA THR A 249 21.94 29.78 -21.41
C THR A 249 20.98 30.07 -22.57
N GLU A 250 20.75 31.35 -22.90
CA GLU A 250 19.89 31.76 -24.02
C GLU A 250 20.38 31.17 -25.36
N ARG A 251 21.71 31.10 -25.55
CA ARG A 251 22.31 30.49 -26.75
C ARG A 251 22.10 28.98 -26.80
N GLN A 252 22.28 28.27 -25.68
CA GLN A 252 22.00 26.84 -25.56
C GLN A 252 20.53 26.53 -25.81
N GLU A 253 19.62 27.33 -25.26
CA GLU A 253 18.19 27.20 -25.47
C GLU A 253 17.81 27.44 -26.94
N ARG A 254 18.36 28.50 -27.56
CA ARG A 254 18.14 28.79 -28.98
C ARG A 254 18.66 27.65 -29.86
N ALA A 255 19.86 27.10 -29.56
CA ALA A 255 20.39 25.93 -30.26
C ALA A 255 19.49 24.71 -30.11
N CYS A 256 19.04 24.39 -28.89
CA CYS A 256 18.11 23.29 -28.62
C CYS A 256 16.79 23.46 -29.39
N GLN A 257 16.22 24.66 -29.39
CA GLN A 257 14.97 24.95 -30.10
C GLN A 257 15.15 24.76 -31.61
N LEU A 258 16.27 25.22 -32.18
CA LEU A 258 16.57 25.06 -33.59
C LEU A 258 16.81 23.60 -33.98
N ASN A 259 17.54 22.82 -33.16
CA ASN A 259 17.72 21.38 -33.39
C ASN A 259 16.39 20.61 -33.31
N ARG A 260 15.50 20.98 -32.38
CA ARG A 260 14.14 20.41 -32.33
C ARG A 260 13.34 20.75 -33.58
N ARG A 261 13.49 21.98 -34.10
CA ARG A 261 12.82 22.42 -35.33
C ARG A 261 13.34 21.68 -36.56
N SER A 262 14.65 21.55 -36.73
CA SER A 262 15.23 20.80 -37.85
C SER A 262 14.96 19.30 -37.74
N GLY A 263 14.93 18.77 -36.51
CA GLY A 263 14.94 17.32 -36.27
C GLY A 263 16.35 16.72 -36.33
N GLU A 264 17.38 17.58 -36.35
CA GLU A 264 18.79 17.23 -36.50
C GLU A 264 19.65 18.01 -35.50
N ASP A 265 20.80 17.48 -35.12
CA ASP A 265 21.75 18.16 -34.21
C ASP A 265 22.65 19.16 -34.97
N THR A 266 22.03 20.10 -35.70
CA THR A 266 22.72 21.09 -36.53
C THR A 266 23.58 22.06 -35.72
N PHE A 267 23.12 22.44 -34.53
CA PHE A 267 23.79 23.35 -33.61
C PHE A 267 24.35 22.59 -32.41
N LYS A 268 25.58 22.87 -32.02
CA LYS A 268 26.21 22.23 -30.86
C LYS A 268 25.51 22.70 -29.57
N VAL A 269 24.85 21.76 -28.90
CA VAL A 269 24.39 21.90 -27.52
C VAL A 269 25.46 21.28 -26.63
N TYR A 270 25.95 22.05 -25.68
CA TYR A 270 27.05 21.64 -24.80
C TYR A 270 26.45 20.88 -23.61
N SER A 271 26.97 19.68 -23.34
CA SER A 271 26.63 18.97 -22.11
C SER A 271 27.19 19.70 -20.89
N GLN A 272 26.72 19.34 -19.69
CA GLN A 272 27.27 19.90 -18.45
C GLN A 272 28.78 19.63 -18.31
N ASP A 273 29.24 18.45 -18.71
CA ASP A 273 30.66 18.09 -18.68
C ASP A 273 31.45 18.90 -19.72
N GLU A 274 30.91 19.11 -20.92
CA GLU A 274 31.57 19.95 -21.94
C GLU A 274 31.65 21.42 -21.51
N MET A 275 30.61 21.94 -20.84
CA MET A 275 30.65 23.27 -20.23
C MET A 275 31.66 23.34 -19.09
N PHE A 276 31.77 22.29 -18.27
CA PHE A 276 32.78 22.20 -17.22
C PHE A 276 34.20 22.25 -17.80
N GLU A 277 34.51 21.44 -18.81
CA GLU A 277 35.83 21.44 -19.46
C GLU A 277 36.15 22.80 -20.11
N TRP A 278 35.13 23.42 -20.74
CA TRP A 278 35.24 24.77 -21.31
C TRP A 278 35.59 25.81 -20.23
N PHE A 279 34.84 25.83 -19.12
CA PHE A 279 35.07 26.76 -18.02
C PHE A 279 36.38 26.48 -17.27
N ALA A 280 36.73 25.22 -17.02
CA ALA A 280 37.97 24.85 -16.35
C ALA A 280 39.20 25.35 -17.13
N THR A 281 39.17 25.23 -18.46
CA THR A 281 40.21 25.76 -19.34
C THR A 281 40.23 27.29 -19.33
N ALA A 282 39.06 27.92 -19.48
CA ALA A 282 38.94 29.38 -19.56
C ALA A 282 39.35 30.10 -18.26
N LEU A 283 39.03 29.53 -17.10
CA LEU A 283 39.30 30.13 -15.79
C LEU A 283 40.78 30.15 -15.41
N SER A 284 41.64 29.38 -16.09
CA SER A 284 43.09 29.35 -15.84
C SER A 284 43.47 29.16 -14.36
N GLY A 285 42.69 28.36 -13.62
CA GLY A 285 42.93 28.07 -12.20
C GLY A 285 42.30 29.03 -11.20
N ALA A 286 41.48 30.00 -11.63
CA ALA A 286 40.68 30.83 -10.72
C ALA A 286 39.79 29.95 -9.82
N ARG A 287 39.71 30.29 -8.54
CA ARG A 287 39.02 29.49 -7.50
C ARG A 287 37.72 30.14 -7.00
N ARG A 288 37.49 31.39 -7.39
CA ARG A 288 36.39 32.23 -6.97
C ARG A 288 36.11 33.34 -7.99
N ILE A 289 34.95 33.99 -7.88
CA ILE A 289 34.47 35.00 -8.83
C ILE A 289 35.42 36.20 -8.83
N SER A 290 35.91 36.64 -7.67
CA SER A 290 36.84 37.78 -7.60
C SER A 290 38.17 37.56 -8.33
N GLU A 291 38.53 36.31 -8.63
CA GLU A 291 39.76 35.95 -9.35
C GLU A 291 39.58 35.90 -10.88
N VAL A 292 38.33 35.98 -11.36
CA VAL A 292 38.02 35.97 -12.79
C VAL A 292 38.33 37.33 -13.41
N THR A 293 39.53 37.47 -13.97
CA THR A 293 40.00 38.73 -14.57
C THR A 293 39.36 39.06 -15.92
N ARG A 294 38.94 38.04 -16.68
CA ARG A 294 38.45 38.14 -18.06
C ARG A 294 37.19 37.30 -18.26
N PRO A 295 36.02 37.72 -17.77
CA PRO A 295 34.81 36.90 -17.82
C PRO A 295 34.36 36.59 -19.25
N GLU A 296 34.72 37.40 -20.25
CA GLU A 296 34.37 37.21 -21.66
C GLU A 296 34.90 35.90 -22.26
N VAL A 297 35.97 35.32 -21.70
CA VAL A 297 36.51 34.02 -22.16
C VAL A 297 35.59 32.84 -21.82
N LEU A 298 34.60 33.05 -20.94
CA LEU A 298 33.57 32.06 -20.61
C LEU A 298 32.43 32.05 -21.64
N ALA A 299 32.36 33.01 -22.57
CA ALA A 299 31.32 33.04 -23.59
C ALA A 299 31.46 31.86 -24.55
N LEU A 300 30.37 31.12 -24.78
CA LEU A 300 30.33 30.05 -25.78
C LEU A 300 30.35 30.63 -27.22
N PRO A 301 30.78 29.85 -28.22
CA PRO A 301 30.74 30.28 -29.62
C PRO A 301 29.33 30.69 -30.07
N THR A 302 29.22 31.72 -30.91
CA THR A 302 27.95 32.17 -31.50
C THR A 302 27.38 31.14 -32.49
N LEU A 303 26.05 31.13 -32.67
CA LEU A 303 25.41 30.28 -33.67
C LEU A 303 25.69 30.82 -35.08
N ASP A 304 25.79 29.92 -36.06
CA ASP A 304 25.94 30.26 -37.47
C ASP A 304 24.60 30.79 -38.02
N GLU A 305 24.47 32.11 -38.16
CA GLU A 305 23.22 32.76 -38.54
C GLU A 305 22.72 32.35 -39.95
N ASN A 306 23.59 31.88 -40.85
CA ASN A 306 23.15 31.36 -42.15
C ASN A 306 22.37 30.05 -41.98
N LYS A 307 22.87 29.14 -41.13
CA LYS A 307 22.17 27.90 -40.79
C LYS A 307 20.89 28.17 -39.99
N VAL A 308 20.91 29.18 -39.12
CA VAL A 308 19.70 29.59 -38.40
C VAL A 308 18.61 30.01 -39.39
N ALA A 309 18.95 30.87 -40.35
CA ALA A 309 18.02 31.32 -41.38
C ALA A 309 17.48 30.16 -42.22
N GLU A 310 18.34 29.21 -42.60
CA GLU A 310 17.96 28.00 -43.33
C GLU A 310 16.96 27.14 -42.56
N VAL A 311 17.21 26.86 -41.27
CA VAL A 311 16.29 26.09 -40.42
C VAL A 311 14.94 26.81 -40.30
N LEU A 312 14.93 28.12 -40.09
CA LEU A 312 13.69 28.90 -39.97
C LEU A 312 12.88 28.94 -41.27
N PHE A 313 13.56 28.96 -42.43
CA PHE A 313 12.90 28.90 -43.73
C PHE A 313 12.31 27.52 -44.01
N ASN A 314 13.08 26.46 -43.79
CA ASN A 314 12.66 25.08 -44.06
C ASN A 314 11.60 24.58 -43.06
N GLN A 315 11.64 25.10 -41.83
CA GLN A 315 10.81 24.68 -40.69
C GLN A 315 10.15 25.93 -40.06
N PRO A 316 9.17 26.54 -40.74
CA PRO A 316 8.54 27.77 -40.30
C PRO A 316 7.69 27.55 -39.04
N GLY A 317 7.61 28.56 -38.17
CA GLY A 317 6.78 28.49 -36.96
C GLY A 317 5.27 28.41 -37.22
N THR A 318 4.82 28.73 -38.43
CA THR A 318 3.42 28.72 -38.85
C THR A 318 3.30 28.23 -40.29
N ILE A 319 2.23 27.51 -40.61
CA ILE A 319 1.87 27.12 -41.98
C ILE A 319 0.40 27.42 -42.29
N SER A 320 0.08 27.58 -43.58
CA SER A 320 -1.32 27.73 -44.03
C SER A 320 -1.97 26.36 -44.22
N VAL A 321 -3.05 26.10 -43.48
CA VAL A 321 -3.86 24.88 -43.56
C VAL A 321 -5.31 25.30 -43.64
N LEU A 322 -6.01 24.90 -44.72
CA LEU A 322 -7.42 25.25 -44.97
C LEU A 322 -7.67 26.77 -44.91
N GLY A 323 -6.72 27.58 -45.42
CA GLY A 323 -6.81 29.04 -45.43
C GLY A 323 -6.46 29.74 -44.12
N ALA A 324 -6.26 28.99 -43.03
CA ALA A 324 -5.86 29.53 -41.72
C ALA A 324 -4.34 29.37 -41.48
N ASN A 325 -3.73 30.33 -40.79
CA ASN A 325 -2.33 30.22 -40.34
C ASN A 325 -2.27 29.49 -39.00
N ILE A 326 -1.74 28.27 -39.00
CA ILE A 326 -1.67 27.40 -37.83
C ILE A 326 -0.22 27.30 -37.34
N ALA A 327 -0.02 27.42 -36.03
CA ALA A 327 1.29 27.25 -35.40
C ALA A 327 1.76 25.80 -35.49
N VAL A 328 3.05 25.62 -35.80
CA VAL A 328 3.69 24.31 -35.90
C VAL A 328 4.40 23.98 -34.59
N GLU A 329 4.03 22.85 -34.00
CA GLU A 329 4.61 22.30 -32.79
C GLU A 329 5.73 21.32 -33.14
N TYR A 330 6.97 21.69 -32.83
CA TYR A 330 8.16 20.85 -33.05
C TYR A 330 8.54 19.99 -31.85
N ALA A 331 7.93 20.27 -30.69
CA ALA A 331 8.16 19.54 -29.44
C ALA A 331 6.86 18.91 -28.93
N ASP A 332 6.98 17.83 -28.15
CA ASP A 332 5.86 17.29 -27.39
C ASP A 332 5.61 18.07 -26.09
N GLY A 333 4.61 17.64 -25.30
CA GLY A 333 4.29 18.28 -24.02
C GLY A 333 5.39 18.19 -22.97
N TYR A 334 6.43 17.39 -23.21
CA TYR A 334 7.60 17.22 -22.36
C TYR A 334 8.86 17.91 -22.92
N GLY A 335 8.71 18.68 -24.00
CA GLY A 335 9.82 19.38 -24.65
C GLY A 335 10.73 18.49 -25.50
N ARG A 336 10.37 17.22 -25.76
CA ARG A 336 11.16 16.34 -26.63
C ARG A 336 10.89 16.65 -28.09
N SER A 337 11.92 16.54 -28.93
CA SER A 337 11.79 16.73 -30.37
C SER A 337 10.80 15.72 -30.96
N ARG A 338 9.87 16.17 -31.80
CA ARG A 338 8.97 15.29 -32.52
C ARG A 338 9.63 14.79 -33.81
N ALA A 339 9.46 13.50 -34.10
CA ALA A 339 9.82 12.93 -35.39
C ALA A 339 9.08 13.65 -36.53
N ASN A 340 7.78 13.92 -36.34
CA ASN A 340 6.96 14.71 -37.25
C ASN A 340 6.43 15.97 -36.53
N PRO A 341 6.66 17.17 -37.10
CA PRO A 341 6.07 18.40 -36.57
C PRO A 341 4.54 18.30 -36.57
N ARG A 342 3.89 18.89 -35.58
CA ARG A 342 2.45 18.75 -35.37
C ARG A 342 1.72 20.07 -35.57
N VAL A 343 0.56 20.04 -36.21
CA VAL A 343 -0.42 21.14 -36.18
C VAL A 343 -1.69 20.70 -35.47
N ARG A 344 -2.31 21.62 -34.72
CA ARG A 344 -3.56 21.37 -34.01
C ARG A 344 -4.70 22.14 -34.67
N LEU A 345 -5.72 21.42 -35.11
CA LEU A 345 -6.95 22.02 -35.64
C LEU A 345 -7.85 22.41 -34.47
N ALA A 346 -7.62 23.58 -33.88
CA ALA A 346 -8.37 24.10 -32.73
C ALA A 346 -9.36 25.21 -33.13
N GLY A 347 -10.38 25.44 -32.30
CA GLY A 347 -11.33 26.56 -32.44
C GLY A 347 -12.37 26.33 -33.54
N GLU A 348 -12.56 27.32 -34.40
CA GLU A 348 -13.52 27.28 -35.53
C GLU A 348 -13.26 26.10 -36.47
N LEU A 349 -12.00 25.69 -36.62
CA LEU A 349 -11.59 24.52 -37.40
C LEU A 349 -12.03 23.18 -36.75
N SER A 350 -12.29 23.12 -35.45
CA SER A 350 -12.72 21.87 -34.81
C SER A 350 -14.22 21.60 -34.97
N GLY A 351 -15.04 22.65 -35.12
CA GLY A 351 -16.51 22.57 -35.08
C GLY A 351 -17.19 22.21 -36.40
N GLU A 352 -16.58 22.54 -37.54
CA GLU A 352 -17.22 22.45 -38.86
C GLU A 352 -16.88 21.18 -39.65
N ASN A 353 -16.36 20.13 -38.99
CA ASN A 353 -15.83 18.94 -39.67
C ASN A 353 -14.76 19.26 -40.74
N CYS A 354 -14.03 20.39 -40.62
CA CYS A 354 -13.03 20.80 -41.62
C CYS A 354 -11.90 19.77 -41.81
N TRP A 355 -11.72 18.85 -40.85
CA TRP A 355 -10.82 17.71 -40.97
C TRP A 355 -11.14 16.81 -42.19
N GLN A 356 -12.37 16.85 -42.70
CA GLN A 356 -12.77 16.15 -43.94
C GLN A 356 -12.17 16.79 -45.19
N GLU A 357 -11.94 18.10 -45.17
CA GLU A 357 -11.39 18.89 -46.29
C GLU A 357 -9.86 18.83 -46.37
N LEU A 358 -9.20 18.19 -45.40
CA LEU A 358 -7.76 18.01 -45.42
C LEU A 358 -7.32 17.23 -46.67
N PRO A 359 -6.20 17.61 -47.31
CA PRO A 359 -5.74 16.94 -48.52
C PRO A 359 -5.22 15.53 -48.22
N ASP A 360 -5.69 14.52 -48.97
CA ASP A 360 -5.36 13.11 -48.72
C ASP A 360 -3.86 12.80 -48.89
N GLN A 361 -3.15 13.59 -49.70
CA GLN A 361 -1.70 13.49 -49.90
C GLN A 361 -0.86 13.90 -48.67
N GLY A 362 -1.50 14.42 -47.62
CA GLY A 362 -0.82 14.93 -46.43
C GLY A 362 -0.35 16.38 -46.55
N ILE A 363 0.11 16.92 -45.43
CA ILE A 363 0.66 18.26 -45.31
C ILE A 363 2.18 18.15 -45.12
N ARG A 364 2.95 18.96 -45.85
CA ARG A 364 4.42 19.00 -45.76
C ARG A 364 4.93 20.40 -45.53
N LEU A 365 6.02 20.51 -44.79
CA LEU A 365 6.77 21.76 -44.62
C LEU A 365 7.67 22.04 -45.84
N PRO A 366 8.17 23.28 -46.02
CA PRO A 366 9.08 23.61 -47.12
C PRO A 366 10.33 22.72 -47.19
N GLY A 367 10.86 22.31 -46.02
CA GLY A 367 11.95 21.34 -45.92
C GLY A 367 11.58 19.88 -46.21
N GLY A 368 10.35 19.59 -46.66
CA GLY A 368 9.91 18.26 -47.09
C GLY A 368 9.39 17.33 -45.98
N ARG A 369 9.53 17.70 -44.70
CA ARG A 369 9.01 16.92 -43.54
C ARG A 369 7.49 16.86 -43.55
N THR A 370 6.94 15.67 -43.30
CA THR A 370 5.50 15.46 -43.16
C THR A 370 5.00 16.00 -41.83
N VAL A 371 3.85 16.67 -41.85
CA VAL A 371 3.21 17.25 -40.68
C VAL A 371 2.16 16.29 -40.13
N GLU A 372 2.22 16.01 -38.82
CA GLU A 372 1.18 15.32 -38.08
C GLU A 372 0.02 16.29 -37.82
N VAL A 373 -1.20 15.93 -38.23
CA VAL A 373 -2.39 16.74 -37.97
C VAL A 373 -3.11 16.17 -36.76
N ALA A 374 -3.37 17.01 -35.77
CA ALA A 374 -4.06 16.65 -34.54
C ALA A 374 -5.42 17.35 -34.44
N VAL A 375 -6.47 16.56 -34.24
CA VAL A 375 -7.85 17.00 -34.06
C VAL A 375 -8.23 16.77 -32.58
N PRO A 376 -8.38 17.82 -31.78
CA PRO A 376 -8.79 17.72 -30.39
C PRO A 376 -10.31 17.51 -30.25
N PHE A 377 -10.72 16.64 -29.32
CA PHE A 377 -12.10 16.40 -28.91
C PHE A 377 -12.21 16.57 -27.39
N GLY A 378 -12.88 17.64 -26.96
CA GLY A 378 -13.02 17.97 -25.53
C GLY A 378 -11.68 18.19 -24.82
N TYR A 379 -11.60 17.80 -23.54
CA TYR A 379 -10.45 18.08 -22.68
C TYR A 379 -9.29 17.06 -22.83
N SER A 380 -9.58 15.81 -23.17
CA SER A 380 -8.61 14.71 -23.07
C SER A 380 -8.43 13.88 -24.34
N ALA A 381 -9.38 13.91 -25.28
CA ALA A 381 -9.26 13.16 -26.52
C ALA A 381 -8.56 14.02 -27.57
N THR A 382 -7.54 13.47 -28.21
CA THR A 382 -6.91 14.06 -29.39
C THR A 382 -6.54 12.93 -30.32
N ILE A 383 -7.01 13.01 -31.56
CA ILE A 383 -6.68 12.04 -32.59
C ILE A 383 -5.70 12.71 -33.53
N SER A 384 -4.56 12.07 -33.74
CA SER A 384 -3.53 12.57 -34.64
C SER A 384 -2.97 11.47 -35.51
N ASP A 385 -2.59 11.85 -36.73
CA ASP A 385 -1.91 10.98 -37.69
C ASP A 385 -1.17 11.84 -38.73
N THR A 386 -0.19 11.24 -39.39
CA THR A 386 0.46 11.83 -40.58
C THR A 386 -0.20 11.37 -41.88
N ASP A 387 -0.90 10.23 -41.83
CA ASP A 387 -1.72 9.72 -42.93
C ASP A 387 -3.13 10.30 -42.79
N ILE A 388 -3.46 11.25 -43.67
CA ILE A 388 -4.73 11.99 -43.60
C ILE A 388 -5.96 11.09 -43.83
N PRO A 389 -5.99 10.18 -44.82
CA PRO A 389 -7.05 9.17 -44.94
C PRO A 389 -7.27 8.38 -43.64
N ARG A 390 -6.19 7.90 -43.02
CA ARG A 390 -6.28 7.17 -41.74
C ARG A 390 -6.77 8.05 -40.60
N LEU A 391 -6.33 9.31 -40.54
CA LEU A 391 -6.81 10.29 -39.57
C LEU A 391 -8.32 10.49 -39.70
N LYS A 392 -8.80 10.72 -40.93
CA LYS A 392 -10.23 10.90 -41.23
C LYS A 392 -11.07 9.71 -40.77
N GLU A 393 -10.58 8.48 -41.01
CA GLU A 393 -11.24 7.27 -40.55
C GLU A 393 -11.30 7.17 -39.02
N ARG A 394 -10.18 7.40 -38.32
CA ARG A 394 -10.13 7.35 -36.86
C ARG A 394 -11.00 8.43 -36.20
N VAL A 395 -11.01 9.62 -36.77
CA VAL A 395 -11.89 10.72 -36.33
C VAL A 395 -13.36 10.33 -36.51
N ARG A 396 -13.73 9.80 -37.69
CA ARG A 396 -15.07 9.27 -37.96
C ARG A 396 -15.49 8.20 -36.93
N GLU A 397 -14.62 7.23 -36.65
CA GLU A 397 -14.89 6.16 -35.67
C GLU A 397 -15.08 6.70 -34.26
N HIS A 398 -14.28 7.69 -33.85
CA HIS A 398 -14.38 8.29 -32.54
C HIS A 398 -15.70 9.04 -32.35
N LEU A 399 -16.08 9.90 -33.29
CA LEU A 399 -17.34 10.63 -33.25
C LEU A 399 -18.55 9.68 -33.31
N ASN A 400 -18.48 8.62 -34.13
CA ASN A 400 -19.51 7.57 -34.16
C ASN A 400 -19.57 6.76 -32.85
N ARG A 401 -18.47 6.65 -32.11
CA ARG A 401 -18.42 6.00 -30.79
C ARG A 401 -18.95 6.91 -29.69
N GLU A 402 -18.68 8.21 -29.74
CA GLU A 402 -19.26 9.16 -28.78
C GLU A 402 -20.80 9.15 -28.86
N GLN A 403 -21.37 9.10 -30.08
CA GLN A 403 -22.81 8.89 -30.26
C GLN A 403 -23.30 7.61 -29.57
N TRP A 404 -22.54 6.51 -29.63
CA TRP A 404 -22.88 5.25 -28.96
C TRP A 404 -22.85 5.33 -27.43
N GLU A 405 -21.87 6.06 -26.88
CA GLU A 405 -21.71 6.26 -25.45
C GLU A 405 -22.83 7.13 -24.87
N GLN A 406 -23.22 8.18 -25.61
CA GLN A 406 -24.30 9.09 -25.22
C GLN A 406 -25.70 8.52 -25.51
N TRP A 407 -25.81 7.52 -26.40
CA TRP A 407 -27.07 6.92 -26.75
C TRP A 407 -27.70 6.15 -25.57
N TYR A 408 -28.94 6.51 -25.26
CA TYR A 408 -29.78 5.81 -24.29
C TYR A 408 -30.10 4.42 -24.80
N LYS A 409 -29.61 3.40 -24.08
CA LYS A 409 -29.77 1.99 -24.42
C LYS A 409 -31.17 1.54 -23.98
N PRO A 410 -32.06 1.18 -24.91
CA PRO A 410 -33.40 0.72 -24.56
C PRO A 410 -33.34 -0.52 -23.66
N ASP A 411 -34.32 -0.63 -22.76
CA ASP A 411 -34.46 -1.80 -21.91
C ASP A 411 -34.76 -3.05 -22.74
N LEU A 412 -34.12 -4.16 -22.37
CA LEU A 412 -34.35 -5.47 -22.98
C LEU A 412 -35.12 -6.37 -22.02
N THR A 413 -36.09 -7.12 -22.54
CA THR A 413 -36.86 -8.08 -21.74
C THR A 413 -35.95 -9.19 -21.23
N ILE A 414 -35.84 -9.33 -19.91
CA ILE A 414 -35.01 -10.37 -19.28
C ILE A 414 -35.77 -11.72 -19.32
N PRO A 415 -35.16 -12.81 -19.83
CA PRO A 415 -35.80 -14.12 -19.87
C PRO A 415 -36.01 -14.67 -18.46
N SER A 416 -37.16 -15.33 -18.23
CA SER A 416 -37.45 -16.00 -16.96
C SER A 416 -37.13 -17.49 -17.06
N PRO A 417 -36.17 -18.01 -16.27
CA PRO A 417 -35.85 -19.45 -16.30
C PRO A 417 -37.01 -20.35 -15.84
N SER A 418 -38.02 -19.78 -15.19
CA SER A 418 -39.18 -20.51 -14.68
C SER A 418 -40.35 -20.57 -15.66
N ALA A 419 -40.35 -19.73 -16.70
CA ALA A 419 -41.42 -19.64 -17.68
C ALA A 419 -41.16 -20.59 -18.85
N LYS A 420 -42.13 -21.45 -19.15
CA LYS A 420 -42.06 -22.40 -20.26
C LYS A 420 -42.11 -21.63 -21.59
N GLY A 421 -41.09 -21.78 -22.43
CA GLY A 421 -40.97 -21.08 -23.73
C GLY A 421 -40.35 -19.69 -23.66
N SER A 422 -39.61 -19.35 -22.60
CA SER A 422 -38.82 -18.12 -22.56
C SER A 422 -37.73 -18.13 -23.64
N GLU A 423 -37.65 -17.09 -24.45
CA GLU A 423 -36.62 -16.92 -25.50
C GLU A 423 -35.66 -15.77 -25.19
N ILE A 424 -34.44 -15.84 -25.74
CA ILE A 424 -33.45 -14.75 -25.66
C ILE A 424 -33.81 -13.67 -26.69
N PRO A 425 -34.12 -12.42 -26.28
CA PRO A 425 -34.46 -11.34 -27.21
C PRO A 425 -33.26 -10.97 -28.10
N PHE A 426 -33.57 -10.54 -29.32
CA PHE A 426 -32.59 -9.96 -30.26
C PHE A 426 -33.21 -8.74 -30.93
N ILE A 427 -32.83 -7.54 -30.47
CA ILE A 427 -33.42 -6.27 -30.92
C ILE A 427 -32.41 -5.54 -31.80
N THR A 428 -32.86 -5.00 -32.93
CA THR A 428 -32.07 -4.11 -33.78
C THR A 428 -32.67 -2.71 -33.75
N THR A 429 -31.85 -1.69 -33.49
CA THR A 429 -32.28 -0.29 -33.48
C THR A 429 -31.19 0.62 -34.04
N VAL A 430 -31.50 1.90 -34.27
CA VAL A 430 -30.55 2.90 -34.76
C VAL A 430 -30.16 3.79 -33.59
N TYR A 431 -28.85 3.94 -33.35
CA TYR A 431 -28.34 4.75 -32.24
C TYR A 431 -27.84 6.13 -32.68
N GLY A 432 -27.66 6.34 -33.99
CA GLY A 432 -27.15 7.59 -34.54
C GLY A 432 -26.98 7.55 -36.05
N GLN A 433 -26.31 8.55 -36.60
CA GLN A 433 -25.95 8.65 -38.01
C GLN A 433 -24.44 8.80 -38.14
N CYS A 434 -23.85 8.16 -39.16
CA CYS A 434 -22.43 8.29 -39.44
C CYS A 434 -22.09 9.76 -39.74
N VAL A 435 -21.14 10.34 -39.00
CA VAL A 435 -20.80 11.77 -39.14
C VAL A 435 -20.22 12.17 -40.50
N VAL A 436 -19.83 11.20 -41.33
CA VAL A 436 -19.30 11.44 -42.69
C VAL A 436 -20.32 11.09 -43.75
N THR A 437 -20.90 9.89 -43.70
CA THR A 437 -21.75 9.39 -44.79
C THR A 437 -23.24 9.64 -44.57
N GLY A 438 -23.66 10.00 -43.36
CA GLY A 438 -25.07 10.12 -42.98
C GLY A 438 -25.80 8.78 -42.80
N ASP A 439 -25.13 7.65 -43.06
CA ASP A 439 -25.75 6.33 -42.96
C ASP A 439 -26.19 6.00 -41.51
N PRO A 440 -27.32 5.31 -41.32
CA PRO A 440 -27.80 4.96 -39.98
C PRO A 440 -26.86 3.96 -39.30
N LEU A 441 -26.38 4.32 -38.11
CA LEU A 441 -25.58 3.46 -37.26
C LEU A 441 -26.49 2.55 -36.42
N ARG A 442 -26.32 1.23 -36.57
CA ARG A 442 -27.21 0.23 -35.95
C ARG A 442 -26.62 -0.35 -34.67
N ALA A 443 -27.50 -0.59 -33.70
CA ALA A 443 -27.24 -1.25 -32.43
C ALA A 443 -27.99 -2.59 -32.38
N PHE A 444 -27.34 -3.61 -31.81
CA PHE A 444 -27.90 -4.95 -31.65
C PHE A 444 -27.94 -5.32 -30.17
N GLY A 445 -29.14 -5.48 -29.62
CA GLY A 445 -29.38 -5.77 -28.21
C GLY A 445 -29.74 -7.23 -27.98
N THR A 446 -29.11 -7.86 -27.00
CA THR A 446 -29.42 -9.22 -26.51
C THR A 446 -29.21 -9.27 -25.00
N VAL A 447 -29.54 -10.38 -24.35
CA VAL A 447 -29.14 -10.62 -22.95
C VAL A 447 -27.95 -11.56 -22.90
N ARG A 448 -27.18 -11.51 -21.81
CA ARG A 448 -26.17 -12.51 -21.46
C ARG A 448 -26.34 -12.97 -20.03
N TYR A 449 -25.94 -14.21 -19.74
CA TYR A 449 -25.94 -14.73 -18.37
C TYR A 449 -24.57 -14.49 -17.74
N ARG A 450 -24.54 -13.73 -16.65
CA ARG A 450 -23.32 -13.45 -15.91
C ARG A 450 -23.23 -14.44 -14.75
N THR A 451 -22.16 -15.22 -14.71
CA THR A 451 -21.81 -16.06 -13.57
C THR A 451 -20.87 -15.30 -12.65
N GLY A 452 -21.19 -15.27 -11.35
CA GLY A 452 -20.40 -14.57 -10.35
C GLY A 452 -20.55 -15.23 -8.99
N TYR A 453 -19.48 -15.18 -8.19
CA TYR A 453 -19.42 -15.83 -6.88
C TYR A 453 -20.54 -15.37 -5.91
N TYR A 454 -20.95 -14.10 -6.01
CA TYR A 454 -21.98 -13.51 -5.16
C TYR A 454 -23.29 -13.19 -5.88
N ASN A 455 -23.28 -13.15 -7.22
CA ASN A 455 -24.46 -12.81 -8.00
C ASN A 455 -24.34 -13.45 -9.39
N SER A 456 -25.26 -14.35 -9.69
CA SER A 456 -25.43 -14.91 -11.03
C SER A 456 -26.80 -14.51 -11.55
N GLY A 457 -26.87 -13.98 -12.77
CA GLY A 457 -28.10 -13.39 -13.29
C GLY A 457 -28.00 -12.96 -14.75
N TRP A 458 -29.14 -12.62 -15.30
CA TRP A 458 -29.27 -12.12 -16.67
C TRP A 458 -29.05 -10.61 -16.71
N GLU A 459 -28.27 -10.15 -17.69
CA GLU A 459 -28.06 -8.72 -17.94
C GLU A 459 -28.26 -8.36 -19.42
N ALA A 460 -28.87 -7.21 -19.65
CA ALA A 460 -29.06 -6.64 -20.98
C ALA A 460 -27.73 -6.09 -21.51
N VAL A 461 -27.39 -6.43 -22.76
CA VAL A 461 -26.15 -6.00 -23.41
C VAL A 461 -26.42 -5.55 -24.85
N TRP A 462 -25.66 -4.55 -25.28
CA TRP A 462 -25.79 -3.92 -26.59
C TRP A 462 -24.45 -3.95 -27.32
N TYR A 463 -24.47 -4.26 -28.60
CA TYR A 463 -23.29 -4.37 -29.47
C TYR A 463 -23.44 -3.46 -30.70
N ARG A 464 -22.29 -2.99 -31.22
CA ARG A 464 -22.23 -2.26 -32.52
C ARG A 464 -22.07 -3.21 -33.70
N ASP A 465 -21.48 -4.38 -33.47
CA ASP A 465 -21.31 -5.43 -34.48
C ASP A 465 -22.40 -6.50 -34.36
N LYS A 466 -22.95 -6.91 -35.51
CA LYS A 466 -24.04 -7.89 -35.57
C LYS A 466 -23.57 -9.31 -35.22
N ALA A 467 -22.39 -9.71 -35.69
CA ALA A 467 -21.88 -11.05 -35.49
C ALA A 467 -21.52 -11.29 -34.02
N GLU A 468 -20.98 -10.27 -33.34
CA GLU A 468 -20.75 -10.30 -31.88
C GLU A 468 -22.06 -10.47 -31.10
N ALA A 469 -23.11 -9.74 -31.47
CA ALA A 469 -24.42 -9.86 -30.85
C ALA A 469 -25.04 -11.25 -31.06
N GLU A 470 -24.95 -11.79 -32.28
CA GLU A 470 -25.44 -13.14 -32.61
C GLU A 470 -24.70 -14.22 -31.82
N LYS A 471 -23.38 -14.09 -31.67
CA LYS A 471 -22.57 -14.99 -30.83
C LYS A 471 -23.00 -14.94 -29.36
N ALA A 472 -23.18 -13.74 -28.82
CA ALA A 472 -23.64 -13.55 -27.43
C ALA A 472 -25.04 -14.13 -27.21
N ARG A 473 -25.95 -13.98 -28.19
CA ARG A 473 -27.30 -14.57 -28.16
C ARG A 473 -27.26 -16.09 -28.16
N ALA A 474 -26.42 -16.70 -28.99
CA ALA A 474 -26.30 -18.16 -29.06
C ALA A 474 -25.75 -18.75 -27.74
N GLU A 475 -24.81 -18.07 -27.09
CA GLU A 475 -24.32 -18.44 -25.77
C GLU A 475 -25.39 -18.28 -24.68
N ALA A 476 -26.09 -17.16 -24.68
CA ALA A 476 -27.21 -16.92 -23.78
C ALA A 476 -28.32 -17.98 -23.93
N THR A 477 -28.59 -18.43 -25.16
CA THR A 477 -29.61 -19.46 -25.43
C THR A 477 -29.23 -20.79 -24.78
N ARG A 478 -27.97 -21.23 -24.95
CA ARG A 478 -27.45 -22.44 -24.29
C ARG A 478 -27.54 -22.37 -22.77
N ASN A 479 -27.13 -21.24 -22.19
CA ASN A 479 -27.21 -21.04 -20.74
C ASN A 479 -28.66 -21.08 -20.22
N LEU A 480 -29.62 -20.54 -20.98
CA LEU A 480 -31.04 -20.59 -20.59
C LEU A 480 -31.56 -22.03 -20.59
N GLU A 481 -31.22 -22.81 -21.60
CA GLU A 481 -31.59 -24.24 -21.68
C GLU A 481 -31.02 -25.03 -20.50
N GLU A 482 -29.75 -24.83 -20.16
CA GLU A 482 -29.10 -25.47 -19.01
C GLU A 482 -29.80 -25.13 -17.69
N ILE A 483 -30.06 -23.84 -17.44
CA ILE A 483 -30.73 -23.38 -16.21
C ILE A 483 -32.17 -23.91 -16.15
N GLN A 484 -32.89 -23.99 -17.27
CA GLN A 484 -34.24 -24.56 -17.29
C GLN A 484 -34.23 -26.05 -16.94
N VAL A 485 -33.27 -26.82 -17.46
CA VAL A 485 -33.11 -28.25 -17.12
C VAL A 485 -32.80 -28.43 -15.62
N GLU A 486 -31.88 -27.63 -15.07
CA GLU A 486 -31.57 -27.66 -13.64
C GLU A 486 -32.77 -27.27 -12.77
N ALA A 487 -33.51 -26.23 -13.16
CA ALA A 487 -34.70 -25.78 -12.45
C ALA A 487 -35.80 -26.86 -12.45
N MET A 488 -35.98 -27.59 -13.56
CA MET A 488 -36.92 -28.72 -13.61
C MET A 488 -36.46 -29.87 -12.69
N ARG A 489 -35.18 -30.27 -12.75
CA ARG A 489 -34.64 -31.32 -11.87
C ARG A 489 -34.79 -30.97 -10.39
N LYS A 490 -34.55 -29.70 -10.03
CA LYS A 490 -34.71 -29.22 -8.65
C LYS A 490 -36.18 -29.27 -8.20
N ARG A 491 -37.13 -28.86 -9.05
CA ARG A 491 -38.56 -28.97 -8.76
C ARG A 491 -39.00 -30.42 -8.58
N GLU A 492 -38.52 -31.33 -9.42
CA GLU A 492 -38.80 -32.76 -9.28
C GLU A 492 -38.25 -33.33 -7.96
N LEU A 493 -37.03 -32.94 -7.58
CA LEU A 493 -36.42 -33.34 -6.32
C LEU A 493 -37.19 -32.80 -5.10
N GLU A 494 -37.56 -31.51 -5.12
CA GLU A 494 -38.34 -30.87 -4.05
C GLU A 494 -39.73 -31.52 -3.92
N ALA A 495 -40.40 -31.82 -5.04
CA ALA A 495 -41.68 -32.51 -5.04
C ALA A 495 -41.57 -33.94 -4.46
N ALA A 496 -40.59 -34.72 -4.92
CA ALA A 496 -40.34 -36.08 -4.40
C ALA A 496 -40.00 -36.07 -2.90
N ARG A 497 -39.25 -35.05 -2.44
CA ARG A 497 -38.92 -34.87 -1.03
C ARG A 497 -40.16 -34.54 -0.19
N ALA A 498 -41.00 -33.63 -0.67
CA ALA A 498 -42.24 -33.26 0.01
C ALA A 498 -43.20 -34.47 0.14
N GLU A 499 -43.29 -35.31 -0.90
CA GLU A 499 -44.07 -36.54 -0.85
C GLU A 499 -43.53 -37.55 0.17
N ALA A 500 -42.21 -37.79 0.19
CA ALA A 500 -41.57 -38.70 1.15
C ALA A 500 -41.71 -38.20 2.60
N GLU A 501 -41.55 -36.89 2.84
CA GLU A 501 -41.77 -36.26 4.15
C GLU A 501 -43.22 -36.43 4.64
N THR A 502 -44.20 -36.33 3.73
CA THR A 502 -45.62 -36.51 4.05
C THR A 502 -45.91 -37.93 4.54
N VAL A 503 -45.39 -38.95 3.85
CA VAL A 503 -45.53 -40.36 4.24
C VAL A 503 -44.81 -40.65 5.55
N ARG A 504 -43.59 -40.13 5.75
CA ARG A 504 -42.88 -40.28 7.02
C ARG A 504 -43.61 -39.63 8.19
N LYS A 505 -44.31 -38.52 7.96
CA LYS A 505 -45.15 -37.89 8.98
C LYS A 505 -46.30 -38.82 9.38
N ALA A 506 -47.03 -39.37 8.41
CA ALA A 506 -48.09 -40.35 8.67
C ALA A 506 -47.56 -41.60 9.42
N PHE A 507 -46.36 -42.06 9.07
CA PHE A 507 -45.67 -43.13 9.80
C PHE A 507 -45.37 -42.76 11.26
N GLY A 508 -45.00 -41.51 11.52
CA GLY A 508 -44.80 -40.97 12.87
C GLY A 508 -46.07 -40.97 13.73
N ASP A 509 -47.24 -40.77 13.13
CA ASP A 509 -48.52 -40.73 13.85
C ASP A 509 -48.93 -42.12 14.38
N LEU A 510 -48.48 -43.22 13.75
CA LEU A 510 -48.73 -44.59 14.23
C LEU A 510 -48.14 -44.86 15.62
N PHE A 511 -47.08 -44.15 16.01
CA PHE A 511 -46.47 -44.27 17.34
C PHE A 511 -47.33 -43.73 18.47
N LEU A 512 -48.29 -42.85 18.14
CA LEU A 512 -49.22 -42.28 19.11
C LEU A 512 -50.40 -43.23 19.38
N SER A 513 -50.48 -44.37 18.68
CA SER A 513 -51.50 -45.39 18.88
C SER A 513 -51.35 -46.13 20.20
N ASP A 514 -52.46 -46.36 20.90
CA ASP A 514 -52.50 -47.11 22.15
C ASP A 514 -52.04 -48.58 22.01
N ASN A 515 -52.10 -49.12 20.78
CA ASN A 515 -51.67 -50.48 20.47
C ASN A 515 -50.15 -50.61 20.23
N TRP A 516 -49.40 -49.49 20.22
CA TRP A 516 -47.95 -49.47 19.94
C TRP A 516 -47.13 -50.35 20.87
N LYS A 517 -47.51 -50.43 22.15
CA LYS A 517 -46.80 -51.23 23.16
C LYS A 517 -46.98 -52.73 22.98
N ASP A 518 -48.04 -53.13 22.30
CA ASP A 518 -48.44 -54.53 22.07
C ASP A 518 -47.98 -55.05 20.70
N LEU A 519 -47.33 -54.22 19.89
CA LEU A 519 -46.73 -54.60 18.62
C LEU A 519 -45.57 -55.59 18.82
N ASP A 520 -45.37 -56.49 17.86
CA ASP A 520 -44.25 -57.41 17.82
C ASP A 520 -42.92 -56.67 18.02
N PRO A 521 -42.07 -57.11 18.96
CA PRO A 521 -40.82 -56.43 19.27
C PRO A 521 -39.88 -56.27 18.07
N GLU A 522 -39.88 -57.19 17.10
CA GLU A 522 -39.04 -57.11 15.92
C GLU A 522 -39.58 -56.08 14.92
N LEU A 523 -40.90 -56.03 14.72
CA LEU A 523 -41.53 -54.99 13.90
C LEU A 523 -41.36 -53.60 14.53
N ARG A 524 -41.52 -53.49 15.85
CA ARG A 524 -41.31 -52.24 16.60
C ARG A 524 -39.88 -51.71 16.43
N ARG A 525 -38.88 -52.58 16.54
CA ARG A 525 -37.47 -52.21 16.31
C ARG A 525 -37.22 -51.74 14.88
N LYS A 526 -37.75 -52.44 13.87
CA LYS A 526 -37.62 -52.04 12.46
C LYS A 526 -38.21 -50.65 12.20
N VAL A 527 -39.33 -50.35 12.84
CA VAL A 527 -39.99 -49.04 12.74
C VAL A 527 -39.19 -47.93 13.46
N GLU A 528 -38.61 -48.23 14.63
CA GLU A 528 -37.72 -47.30 15.34
C GLU A 528 -36.44 -47.01 14.53
N ASP A 529 -35.80 -48.03 13.96
CA ASP A 529 -34.63 -47.89 13.10
C ASP A 529 -34.94 -47.04 11.85
N TRP A 530 -36.10 -47.29 11.23
CA TRP A 530 -36.55 -46.54 10.05
C TRP A 530 -36.77 -45.05 10.35
N ARG A 531 -37.34 -44.73 11.52
CA ARG A 531 -37.62 -43.36 11.96
C ARG A 531 -36.37 -42.50 12.10
N TYR A 532 -35.27 -43.06 12.60
CA TYR A 532 -34.02 -42.33 12.82
C TYR A 532 -33.13 -42.25 11.57
N SER A 533 -33.56 -42.82 10.45
CA SER A 533 -32.84 -42.71 9.17
C SER A 533 -32.99 -41.31 8.55
N TYR A 534 -31.98 -40.85 7.82
CA TYR A 534 -32.05 -39.60 7.06
C TYR A 534 -32.81 -39.81 5.73
N LEU A 535 -33.50 -38.76 5.27
CA LEU A 535 -34.07 -38.76 3.92
C LEU A 535 -32.95 -38.81 2.87
N PRO A 536 -33.09 -39.63 1.83
CA PRO A 536 -32.14 -39.66 0.74
C PRO A 536 -32.05 -38.33 -0.04
N SER A 537 -30.92 -38.12 -0.73
CA SER A 537 -30.63 -36.87 -1.43
C SER A 537 -30.93 -36.88 -2.94
N SER A 538 -31.47 -37.98 -3.47
CA SER A 538 -31.80 -38.13 -4.90
C SER A 538 -33.27 -38.47 -5.10
N THR A 539 -33.83 -38.04 -6.24
CA THR A 539 -35.25 -38.23 -6.58
C THR A 539 -35.66 -39.70 -6.58
N ASP A 540 -34.82 -40.59 -7.13
CA ASP A 540 -35.11 -42.02 -7.20
C ASP A 540 -35.07 -42.68 -5.82
N GLN A 541 -34.09 -42.34 -4.99
CA GLN A 541 -34.03 -42.87 -3.63
C GLN A 541 -35.18 -42.34 -2.76
N LEU A 542 -35.61 -41.09 -2.96
CA LEU A 542 -36.78 -40.53 -2.26
C LEU A 542 -38.07 -41.26 -2.64
N ARG A 543 -38.23 -41.65 -3.91
CA ARG A 543 -39.36 -42.48 -4.36
C ARG A 543 -39.33 -43.88 -3.73
N THR A 544 -38.15 -44.49 -3.63
CA THR A 544 -37.98 -45.79 -2.95
C THR A 544 -38.26 -45.67 -1.44
N ASP A 545 -37.71 -44.66 -0.76
CA ASP A 545 -37.95 -44.41 0.68
C ASP A 545 -39.44 -44.21 0.97
N LYS A 546 -40.15 -43.48 0.10
CA LYS A 546 -41.61 -43.33 0.18
C LYS A 546 -42.31 -44.69 0.11
N ALA A 547 -42.03 -45.50 -0.91
CA ALA A 547 -42.68 -46.79 -1.12
C ALA A 547 -42.38 -47.78 0.03
N ASP A 548 -41.14 -47.82 0.51
CA ASP A 548 -40.73 -48.66 1.64
C ASP A 548 -41.41 -48.22 2.95
N THR A 549 -41.55 -46.91 3.15
CA THR A 549 -42.27 -46.36 4.32
C THR A 549 -43.76 -46.69 4.26
N GLU A 550 -44.41 -46.56 3.10
CA GLU A 550 -45.82 -46.96 2.91
C GLU A 550 -46.03 -48.46 3.18
N ALA A 551 -45.12 -49.32 2.69
CA ALA A 551 -45.18 -50.76 2.95
C ALA A 551 -45.02 -51.08 4.44
N LEU A 552 -44.17 -50.34 5.15
CA LEU A 552 -43.96 -50.52 6.59
C LEU A 552 -45.17 -50.03 7.40
N ILE A 553 -45.78 -48.89 7.03
CA ILE A 553 -47.06 -48.41 7.57
C ILE A 553 -48.12 -49.53 7.49
N ALA A 554 -48.34 -50.07 6.28
CA ALA A 554 -49.38 -51.08 6.05
C ALA A 554 -49.18 -52.35 6.89
N ARG A 555 -47.93 -52.74 7.15
CA ARG A 555 -47.61 -53.88 8.03
C ARG A 555 -47.95 -53.60 9.48
N VAL A 556 -47.61 -52.41 9.98
CA VAL A 556 -47.92 -51.99 11.37
C VAL A 556 -49.43 -51.92 11.58
N GLU A 557 -50.17 -51.34 10.64
CA GLU A 557 -51.63 -51.26 10.72
C GLU A 557 -52.32 -52.64 10.70
N ALA A 558 -51.84 -53.56 9.85
CA ALA A 558 -52.36 -54.93 9.82
C ALA A 558 -52.18 -55.66 11.16
N GLU A 559 -51.07 -55.40 11.85
CA GLU A 559 -50.78 -56.00 13.14
C GLU A 559 -51.59 -55.36 14.27
N PHE A 560 -51.79 -54.04 14.25
CA PHE A 560 -52.74 -53.36 15.14
C PHE A 560 -54.14 -53.96 15.06
N LEU A 561 -54.65 -54.24 13.86
CA LEU A 561 -55.95 -54.90 13.68
C LEU A 561 -55.99 -56.31 14.29
N GLN A 562 -54.86 -57.03 14.25
CA GLN A 562 -54.74 -58.35 14.85
C GLN A 562 -54.76 -58.29 16.39
N ILE A 563 -54.05 -57.31 16.96
CA ILE A 563 -54.04 -57.02 18.41
C ILE A 563 -55.46 -56.68 18.89
N GLU A 564 -56.19 -55.85 18.16
CA GLU A 564 -57.58 -55.51 18.50
C GLU A 564 -58.53 -56.71 18.44
N ARG A 565 -58.36 -57.59 17.45
CA ARG A 565 -59.12 -58.86 17.37
C ARG A 565 -58.83 -59.77 18.55
N ASN A 566 -57.57 -59.88 18.98
CA ASN A 566 -57.19 -60.69 20.14
C ASN A 566 -57.73 -60.11 21.45
N ARG A 567 -57.77 -58.77 21.58
CA ARG A 567 -58.41 -58.11 22.74
C ARG A 567 -59.91 -58.35 22.81
N ARG A 568 -60.61 -58.37 21.67
CA ARG A 568 -62.07 -58.66 21.61
C ARG A 568 -62.41 -60.14 21.79
N GLY A 569 -61.49 -61.07 21.52
CA GLY A 569 -61.68 -62.50 21.70
C GLY A 569 -61.62 -62.99 23.16
N THR A 570 -61.17 -62.15 24.09
CA THR A 570 -61.02 -62.49 25.52
C THR A 570 -62.20 -61.94 26.34
N VAL A 571 -63.42 -62.40 26.08
CA VAL A 571 -64.56 -62.17 26.98
C VAL A 571 -64.72 -63.40 27.88
N ASP A 572 -64.30 -63.26 29.13
CA ASP A 572 -64.52 -64.23 30.20
C ASP A 572 -66.01 -64.24 30.60
N LEU A 573 -66.77 -65.17 30.04
CA LEU A 573 -68.20 -65.38 30.33
C LEU A 573 -68.48 -65.93 31.75
N SER A 574 -67.46 -66.12 32.61
CA SER A 574 -67.65 -66.62 33.99
C SER A 574 -67.95 -65.52 35.03
N LYS A 575 -68.01 -64.24 34.64
CA LYS A 575 -68.24 -63.09 35.55
C LYS A 575 -69.49 -62.25 35.26
N VAL A 576 -70.45 -62.79 34.50
CA VAL A 576 -71.77 -62.13 34.32
C VAL A 576 -72.71 -62.60 35.44
N ASP A 577 -72.84 -61.76 36.47
CA ASP A 577 -73.82 -61.92 37.55
C ASP A 577 -75.24 -61.59 37.05
N LEU A 578 -76.00 -62.63 36.73
CA LEU A 578 -77.38 -62.56 36.24
C LEU A 578 -78.43 -62.28 37.35
N SER A 579 -78.01 -61.99 38.59
CA SER A 579 -78.95 -61.76 39.71
C SER A 579 -79.50 -60.32 39.82
N SER A 580 -79.03 -59.37 38.99
CA SER A 580 -79.46 -57.97 39.03
C SER A 580 -80.58 -57.58 38.04
N LEU A 581 -81.11 -58.53 37.26
CA LEU A 581 -82.11 -58.26 36.20
C LEU A 581 -83.57 -58.58 36.56
N PHE A 582 -83.86 -59.09 37.77
CA PHE A 582 -85.25 -59.35 38.21
C PHE A 582 -85.49 -58.98 39.68
N GLY A 583 -85.96 -57.75 39.90
CA GLY A 583 -86.68 -57.31 41.10
C GLY A 583 -87.27 -55.92 40.81
N GLY A 584 -88.56 -55.65 40.93
CA GLY A 584 -89.72 -56.43 41.32
C GLY A 584 -90.96 -55.52 41.18
N ASP A 585 -92.14 -56.14 41.31
CA ASP A 585 -93.45 -55.54 41.57
C ASP A 585 -94.14 -54.70 40.50
N ALA A 586 -94.87 -55.43 39.65
CA ALA A 586 -96.15 -54.99 39.12
C ALA A 586 -97.23 -55.04 40.24
N ARG A 587 -97.75 -53.87 40.64
CA ARG A 587 -99.04 -53.79 41.35
C ARG A 587 -100.20 -53.89 40.37
N VAL A 588 -100.99 -54.92 40.63
CA VAL A 588 -102.25 -55.41 40.09
C VAL A 588 -103.39 -54.37 40.06
N ARG A 589 -104.28 -54.46 39.03
CA ARG A 589 -105.72 -54.18 39.19
C ARG A 589 -106.61 -54.84 38.12
N ARG A 590 -107.71 -55.42 38.62
CA ARG A 590 -108.86 -56.15 38.01
C ARG A 590 -108.63 -57.67 37.90
N GLN A 591 -109.38 -58.53 38.61
CA GLN A 591 -110.62 -58.39 39.38
C GLN A 591 -110.63 -59.37 40.54
#